data_AF-A0A2I0ID05-F1
#
_entry.id   AF-A0A2I0ID05-F1
#
_cell.length_a   1.000
_cell.length_b   1.000
_cell.length_c   1.000
_cell.angle_alpha   90.00
_cell.angle_beta   90.00
_cell.angle_gamma   90.00
#
_symmetry.space_group_name_H-M   'P 1'
#
loop_
_entity.id
_entity.type
_entity.pdbx_description
1 polymer ?
#
loop_
_entity_poly.entity_id
_entity_poly.type
_entity_poly.pdbx_seq_one_letter_code
_entity_poly.pdbx_strand_id
1 'polypeptide(L)'
;MEKTKRRFDNYGKQGLLCGTDGLPHLIVSGDQRHWGEFITPGILFLYIAGWIGWVGRSYLIAIRDDKKPTMKEIIIDVPLASRLMFRGFIWPVAAYREFVNGDLIVKDV
;
A
#
# COMPACT_ATOMS: atom_id res chain seq x y z
N MET A 1 21.29 -18.84 19.35
CA MET A 1 22.57 -18.36 18.76
C MET A 1 22.60 -18.40 17.25
N GLU A 2 22.14 -19.48 16.61
CA GLU A 2 22.19 -19.66 15.15
C GLU A 2 21.41 -18.59 14.35
N LYS A 3 20.18 -18.26 14.78
CA LYS A 3 19.37 -17.18 14.17
C LYS A 3 20.11 -15.82 14.16
N THR A 4 20.87 -15.54 15.21
CA THR A 4 21.65 -14.31 15.34
C THR A 4 22.80 -14.29 14.34
N LYS A 5 23.54 -15.40 14.22
CA LYS A 5 24.62 -15.54 13.21
C LYS A 5 24.08 -15.36 11.80
N ARG A 6 22.95 -16.02 11.47
CA ARG A 6 22.27 -15.87 10.18
C ARG A 6 21.84 -14.43 9.89
N ARG A 7 21.40 -13.70 10.91
CA ARG A 7 21.00 -12.28 10.76
C ARG A 7 22.19 -11.41 10.35
N PHE A 8 23.33 -11.54 11.03
CA PHE A 8 24.54 -10.77 10.68
C PHE A 8 25.08 -11.14 9.29
N ASP A 9 25.07 -12.43 8.94
CA ASP A 9 25.47 -12.90 7.60
C ASP A 9 24.55 -12.33 6.50
N ASN A 10 23.25 -12.27 6.74
CA ASN A 10 22.30 -11.66 5.82
C ASN A 10 22.52 -10.15 5.64
N TYR A 11 22.79 -9.42 6.73
CA TYR A 11 23.07 -7.98 6.66
C TYR A 11 24.35 -7.67 5.89
N GLY A 12 25.40 -8.48 6.06
CA GLY A 12 26.63 -8.36 5.28
C GLY A 12 26.41 -8.68 3.80
N LYS A 13 25.67 -9.75 3.48
CA LYS A 13 25.36 -10.15 2.09
C LYS A 13 24.48 -9.15 1.35
N GLN A 14 23.59 -8.45 2.06
CA GLN A 14 22.71 -7.43 1.49
C GLN A 14 23.43 -6.09 1.27
N GLY A 15 24.70 -5.96 1.67
CA GLY A 15 25.51 -4.76 1.43
C GLY A 15 25.14 -3.57 2.30
N LEU A 16 24.48 -3.80 3.45
CA LEU A 16 24.12 -2.72 4.37
C LEU A 16 25.38 -2.01 4.87
N LEU A 17 25.43 -0.69 4.72
CA LEU A 17 26.57 0.12 5.16
C LEU A 17 26.55 0.29 6.67
N CYS A 18 27.69 0.08 7.33
CA CYS A 18 27.81 0.28 8.78
C CYS A 18 28.46 1.63 9.10
N GLY A 19 27.99 2.28 10.17
CA GLY A 19 28.64 3.45 10.74
C GLY A 19 29.91 3.11 11.53
N THR A 20 30.52 4.11 12.15
CA THR A 20 31.67 3.95 13.08
C THR A 20 31.36 3.02 14.25
N ASP A 21 30.09 2.87 14.56
CA ASP A 21 29.58 2.09 15.69
C ASP A 21 29.39 0.61 15.32
N GLY A 22 29.66 0.24 14.06
CA GLY A 22 29.51 -1.12 13.55
C GLY A 22 28.05 -1.56 13.32
N LEU A 23 27.10 -0.62 13.41
CA LEU A 23 25.68 -0.86 13.22
C LEU A 23 25.24 -0.49 11.78
N PRO A 24 24.35 -1.28 11.15
CA PRO A 24 23.84 -0.98 9.81
C PRO A 24 23.02 0.30 9.79
N HIS A 25 23.35 1.21 8.87
CA HIS A 25 22.61 2.44 8.57
C HIS A 25 21.99 2.34 7.18
N LEU A 26 20.72 2.74 7.05
CA LEU A 26 20.00 2.70 5.78
C LEU A 26 20.24 3.98 4.98
N ILE A 27 20.54 3.86 3.69
CA ILE A 27 20.68 4.97 2.76
C ILE A 27 19.39 5.12 1.96
N VAL A 28 18.60 6.14 2.32
CA VAL A 28 17.30 6.43 1.69
C VAL A 28 17.40 7.42 0.51
N SER A 29 18.61 7.78 0.07
CA SER A 29 18.86 8.79 -0.96
C SER A 29 18.41 8.40 -2.37
N GLY A 30 17.98 7.15 -2.59
CA GLY A 30 17.59 6.65 -3.91
C GLY A 30 18.73 6.12 -4.77
N ASP A 31 19.89 5.82 -4.18
CA ASP A 31 20.98 5.12 -4.86
C ASP A 31 20.56 3.68 -5.22
N GLN A 32 20.76 3.28 -6.49
CA GLN A 32 20.34 1.99 -7.03
C GLN A 32 20.88 0.79 -6.24
N ARG A 33 22.06 0.93 -5.62
CA ARG A 33 22.67 -0.13 -4.80
C ARG A 33 21.93 -0.38 -3.49
N HIS A 34 21.15 0.61 -3.02
CA HIS A 34 20.44 0.58 -1.74
C HIS A 34 18.90 0.67 -1.92
N TRP A 35 18.37 0.47 -3.15
CA TRP A 35 16.92 0.51 -3.39
C TRP A 35 16.11 -0.50 -2.58
N GLY A 36 16.73 -1.64 -2.26
CA GLY A 36 16.12 -2.67 -1.41
C GLY A 36 15.86 -2.20 0.04
N GLU A 37 16.51 -1.13 0.49
CA GLU A 37 16.39 -0.63 1.86
C GLU A 37 15.14 0.24 2.07
N PHE A 38 14.71 0.96 1.03
CA PHE A 38 13.61 1.92 1.16
C PHE A 38 12.65 1.96 -0.03
N ILE A 39 13.14 2.00 -1.26
CA ILE A 39 12.28 2.15 -2.45
C ILE A 39 11.41 0.91 -2.64
N THR A 40 11.99 -0.29 -2.63
CA THR A 40 11.22 -1.53 -2.81
C THR A 40 10.21 -1.75 -1.68
N PRO A 41 10.57 -1.65 -0.39
CA PRO A 41 9.59 -1.73 0.70
C PRO A 41 8.57 -0.58 0.69
N GLY A 42 8.97 0.62 0.28
CA GLY A 42 8.12 1.81 0.20
C GLY A 42 7.05 1.70 -0.89
N ILE A 43 7.41 1.24 -2.09
CA ILE A 43 6.44 0.95 -3.16
C ILE A 43 5.46 -0.14 -2.70
N LEU A 44 5.96 -1.19 -2.04
CA LEU A 44 5.11 -2.23 -1.48
C LEU A 44 4.12 -1.68 -0.45
N PHE A 45 4.59 -0.80 0.45
CA PHE A 45 3.74 -0.13 1.43
C PHE A 45 2.65 0.72 0.75
N LEU A 46 3.02 1.58 -0.21
CA LEU A 46 2.07 2.41 -0.94
C LEU A 46 1.06 1.57 -1.73
N TYR A 47 1.51 0.45 -2.30
CA TYR A 47 0.64 -0.48 -3.01
C TYR A 47 -0.43 -1.09 -2.09
N ILE A 48 -0.04 -1.54 -0.89
CA ILE A 48 -0.97 -2.12 0.08
C ILE A 48 -1.90 -1.04 0.64
N ALA A 49 -1.37 0.12 1.01
CA ALA A 49 -2.15 1.23 1.55
C ALA A 49 -3.18 1.75 0.53
N GLY A 50 -2.75 1.91 -0.73
CA GLY A 50 -3.63 2.31 -1.83
C GLY A 50 -4.71 1.27 -2.13
N TRP A 51 -4.39 -0.02 -2.06
CA TRP A 51 -5.38 -1.09 -2.19
C TRP A 51 -6.46 -0.96 -1.10
N ILE A 52 -6.06 -0.86 0.17
CA ILE A 52 -7.00 -0.74 1.30
C ILE A 52 -7.91 0.48 1.11
N GLY A 53 -7.34 1.65 0.82
CA GLY A 53 -8.10 2.87 0.59
C GLY A 53 -9.04 2.77 -0.62
N TRP A 54 -8.59 2.17 -1.72
CA TRP A 54 -9.38 2.02 -2.94
C TRP A 54 -10.60 1.12 -2.75
N VAL A 55 -10.43 0.00 -2.05
CA VAL A 55 -11.54 -0.92 -1.73
C VAL A 55 -12.53 -0.24 -0.80
N GLY A 56 -12.05 0.50 0.21
CA GLY A 56 -12.89 1.29 1.11
C GLY A 56 -13.72 2.33 0.36
N ARG A 57 -13.08 3.15 -0.48
CA ARG A 57 -13.77 4.13 -1.35
C ARG A 57 -14.81 3.45 -2.25
N SER A 58 -14.44 2.34 -2.90
CA SER A 58 -15.33 1.62 -3.81
C SER A 58 -16.56 1.05 -3.10
N TYR A 59 -16.39 0.57 -1.86
CA TYR A 59 -17.50 0.07 -1.04
C TYR A 59 -18.45 1.19 -0.66
N LEU A 60 -17.93 2.32 -0.16
CA LEU A 60 -18.73 3.50 0.19
C LEU A 60 -19.51 4.04 -1.01
N ILE A 61 -18.90 4.11 -2.20
CA ILE A 61 -19.59 4.53 -3.43
C ILE A 61 -20.71 3.54 -3.79
N ALA A 62 -20.48 2.23 -3.67
CA ALA A 62 -21.47 1.22 -4.03
C ALA A 62 -22.70 1.19 -3.11
N ILE A 63 -22.55 1.57 -1.83
CA ILE A 63 -23.67 1.59 -0.87
C ILE A 63 -24.36 2.95 -0.76
N ARG A 64 -23.77 4.03 -1.32
CA ARG A 64 -24.28 5.41 -1.18
C ARG A 64 -25.71 5.57 -1.69
N ASP A 65 -26.08 4.86 -2.75
CA ASP A 65 -27.39 4.97 -3.40
C ASP A 65 -28.43 4.00 -2.81
N ASP A 66 -28.10 3.27 -1.74
CA ASP A 66 -29.02 2.37 -1.04
C ASP A 66 -30.01 3.16 -0.16
N LYS A 67 -31.15 2.55 0.20
CA LYS A 67 -32.18 3.16 1.05
C LYS A 67 -31.68 3.50 2.46
N LYS A 68 -30.69 2.77 2.97
CA LYS A 68 -30.10 2.95 4.30
C LYS A 68 -28.58 2.72 4.27
N PRO A 69 -27.78 3.66 3.74
CA PRO A 69 -26.33 3.48 3.57
C PRO A 69 -25.62 3.25 4.90
N THR A 70 -25.99 3.99 5.95
CA THR A 70 -25.41 3.88 7.31
C THR A 70 -25.59 2.50 7.93
N MET A 71 -26.64 1.77 7.55
CA MET A 71 -26.87 0.41 8.06
C MET A 71 -25.87 -0.59 7.46
N LYS A 72 -25.45 -0.38 6.21
CA LYS A 72 -24.42 -1.20 5.52
C LYS A 72 -22.99 -0.83 5.89
N GLU A 73 -22.79 0.26 6.63
CA GLU A 73 -21.50 0.61 7.24
C GLU A 73 -21.32 -0.09 8.60
N ILE A 74 -22.40 -0.28 9.36
CA ILE A 74 -22.37 -1.00 10.65
C ILE A 74 -22.41 -2.52 10.41
N ILE A 75 -23.31 -2.97 9.55
CA ILE A 75 -23.43 -4.37 9.15
C ILE A 75 -22.88 -4.50 7.72
N ILE A 76 -21.61 -4.89 7.64
CA ILE A 76 -20.89 -4.97 6.37
C ILE A 76 -21.51 -6.03 5.45
N ASP A 77 -21.79 -5.63 4.22
CA ASP A 77 -22.15 -6.53 3.13
C ASP A 77 -20.88 -7.27 2.65
N VAL A 78 -20.58 -8.38 3.33
CA VAL A 78 -19.39 -9.22 3.07
C VAL A 78 -19.33 -9.71 1.61
N PRO A 79 -20.45 -10.16 0.98
CA PRO A 79 -20.45 -10.52 -0.44
C PRO A 79 -20.00 -9.38 -1.36
N LEU A 80 -20.51 -8.16 -1.14
CA LEU A 80 -20.13 -6.99 -1.91
C LEU A 80 -18.66 -6.60 -1.66
N ALA A 81 -18.23 -6.58 -0.40
CA ALA A 81 -16.87 -6.25 -0.01
C ALA A 81 -15.85 -7.21 -0.64
N SER A 82 -16.11 -8.53 -0.63
CA SER A 82 -15.26 -9.54 -1.26
C SER A 82 -15.09 -9.30 -2.76
N ARG A 83 -16.18 -8.97 -3.47
CA ARG A 83 -16.12 -8.66 -4.90
C ARG A 83 -15.29 -7.40 -5.18
N LEU A 84 -15.41 -6.37 -4.34
CA LEU A 84 -14.65 -5.13 -4.49
C LEU A 84 -13.18 -5.29 -4.08
N MET A 85 -12.87 -6.19 -3.15
CA MET A 85 -11.51 -6.48 -2.71
C MET A 85 -10.60 -6.90 -3.87
N PHE A 86 -11.09 -7.77 -4.76
CA PHE A 86 -10.34 -8.20 -5.95
C PHE A 86 -10.11 -7.07 -6.96
N ARG A 87 -11.03 -6.09 -7.05
CA ARG A 87 -10.84 -4.91 -7.92
C ARG A 87 -9.72 -4.01 -7.43
N GLY A 88 -9.40 -4.05 -6.14
CA GLY A 88 -8.30 -3.31 -5.55
C GLY A 88 -6.91 -3.73 -6.06
N PHE A 89 -6.74 -4.91 -6.68
CA PHE A 89 -5.44 -5.29 -7.24
C PHE A 89 -4.98 -4.35 -8.38
N ILE A 90 -5.90 -3.84 -9.19
CA ILE A 90 -5.60 -2.91 -10.29
C ILE A 90 -5.80 -1.44 -9.88
N TRP A 91 -5.81 -1.15 -8.57
CA TRP A 91 -6.08 0.19 -8.04
C TRP A 91 -5.21 1.30 -8.64
N PRO A 92 -3.90 1.14 -8.92
CA PRO A 92 -3.09 2.26 -9.39
C PRO A 92 -3.54 2.74 -10.77
N VAL A 93 -3.88 1.79 -11.66
CA VAL A 93 -4.35 2.09 -13.02
C VAL A 93 -5.78 2.63 -12.98
N ALA A 94 -6.65 2.04 -12.16
CA ALA A 94 -8.03 2.50 -12.01
C ALA A 94 -8.10 3.92 -11.44
N ALA A 95 -7.34 4.21 -10.38
CA ALA A 95 -7.25 5.52 -9.76
C ALA A 95 -6.67 6.57 -10.71
N TYR A 96 -5.62 6.22 -11.47
CA TYR A 96 -5.05 7.11 -12.47
C TYR A 96 -6.06 7.44 -13.59
N ARG A 97 -6.82 6.43 -14.05
CA ARG A 97 -7.87 6.65 -15.05
C ARG A 97 -9.00 7.53 -14.52
N GLU A 98 -9.48 7.27 -13.30
CA GLU A 98 -10.51 8.11 -12.66
C GLU A 98 -10.02 9.54 -12.40
N PHE A 99 -8.73 9.72 -12.12
CA PHE A 99 -8.11 11.04 -11.99
C PHE A 99 -8.12 11.80 -13.32
N VAL A 100 -7.67 11.16 -14.41
CA VAL A 100 -7.65 11.77 -15.76
C VAL A 100 -9.07 12.05 -16.27
N ASN A 101 -10.03 11.18 -15.96
CA ASN A 101 -11.43 11.35 -16.33
C ASN A 101 -12.17 12.41 -15.48
N GLY A 102 -11.62 12.79 -14.32
CA GLY A 102 -12.25 13.73 -13.40
C GLY A 102 -13.36 13.12 -12.52
N ASP A 103 -13.38 11.79 -12.37
CA ASP A 103 -14.32 11.06 -11.50
C ASP A 103 -13.75 10.83 -10.08
N LEU A 104 -12.45 11.08 -9.89
CA LEU A 104 -11.79 10.87 -8.60
C LEU A 104 -12.12 11.98 -7.59
N ILE A 105 -12.23 13.22 -8.06
CA ILE A 105 -12.41 14.42 -7.24
C ILE A 105 -13.80 14.99 -7.51
N VAL A 106 -14.50 15.40 -6.46
CA VAL A 106 -15.78 16.09 -6.60
C VAL A 106 -15.50 17.46 -7.26
N LYS A 107 -16.26 17.79 -8.30
CA LYS A 107 -16.16 19.12 -8.91
C LYS A 107 -16.70 20.15 -7.90
N ASP A 108 -15.87 21.15 -7.61
CA ASP A 108 -16.30 22.31 -6.85
C ASP A 108 -17.21 23.16 -7.74
N VAL A 109 -18.52 22.86 -7.70
CA VAL A 109 -19.63 23.58 -8.35
C VAL A 109 -19.77 23.37 -9.86
#